data_AF-A0A0Q9IWJ9-F1
#
_entry.id   AF-A0A0Q9IWJ9-F1
#
_cell.length_a   1.000
_cell.length_b   1.000
_cell.length_c   1.000
_cell.angle_alpha   90.00
_cell.angle_beta   90.00
_cell.angle_gamma   90.00
#
_symmetry.space_group_name_H-M   'P 1'
#
loop_
_entity.id
_entity.type
_entity.pdbx_description
1 polymer ?
#
loop_
_entity_poly.entity_id
_entity_poly.type
_entity_poly.pdbx_seq_one_letter_code
_entity_poly.pdbx_strand_id
1 'polypeptide(L)'
;MTSTQDGPNGAPVRATPAQIAQIKQRAAILSVMATLLLTGAKFIGAILSGSLALLADALQGLIDIGSTLFTWFAVRVSDKPADDEHHYGHGKVEALAALVETAILFTLAGAILWEAGNRLWQDVISQVSVTPLVIGIMLLSMTVDAIRWRSLTKVARETGSEALAAEATHFSADFVGSALVLVGLLGVWYGFERADTAAAFAIAAYTAFSAYRLARRVLSTLMDTAPEGVSEKLREAARNAPGVVGINWLRVRPAGGRIHGEIGISVSRTLPLDRVAAIKAGLSAALLQVEPDAEITITADPVQVDDETVLERVLLIALKLKIPVHHVTVHSIGEKLSVSLDMEVDATLPLGDAHEIATRLENAIRAEFGGETEVETHIEPMETGQPSGHNAAWETVEDIGKALAGEAMKLGGPIHDIHSVRVRQTAKGLVVNYHCRVDATLDVASVHAAVDEIERAVRIARPQVCRLVSHAEPAVMGAPS
;
A
#
# COMPACT_ATOMS: atom_id res chain seq x y z
N MET A 1 -27.45 4.27 -19.77
CA MET A 1 -26.45 5.25 -20.24
C MET A 1 -26.09 6.12 -19.06
N THR A 2 -24.97 5.83 -18.41
CA THR A 2 -24.43 6.63 -17.30
C THR A 2 -23.47 7.66 -17.89
N SER A 3 -23.74 8.93 -17.60
CA SER A 3 -22.92 10.08 -17.98
C SER A 3 -21.53 9.93 -17.37
N THR A 4 -20.50 9.85 -18.22
CA THR A 4 -19.11 10.04 -17.84
C THR A 4 -18.93 11.52 -17.53
N GLN A 5 -18.88 11.88 -16.26
CA GLN A 5 -18.34 13.19 -15.85
C GLN A 5 -16.82 13.06 -15.80
N ASP A 6 -16.14 13.89 -16.59
CA ASP A 6 -14.69 13.97 -16.61
C ASP A 6 -14.21 14.66 -15.32
N GLY A 7 -13.28 14.00 -14.61
CA GLY A 7 -12.61 14.60 -13.46
C GLY A 7 -11.63 15.70 -13.91
N PRO A 8 -11.10 16.51 -12.99
CA PRO A 8 -10.22 17.64 -13.32
C PRO A 8 -8.93 17.29 -14.10
N ASN A 9 -8.61 16.00 -14.26
CA ASN A 9 -7.46 15.49 -15.01
C ASN A 9 -7.81 14.50 -16.16
N GLY A 10 -9.06 14.41 -16.62
CA GLY A 10 -9.42 13.54 -17.75
C GLY A 10 -9.35 12.03 -17.48
N ALA A 11 -9.13 11.62 -16.23
CA ALA A 11 -9.31 10.24 -15.79
C ALA A 11 -10.81 9.96 -15.57
N PRO A 12 -11.34 8.81 -16.03
CA PRO A 12 -12.74 8.47 -15.80
C PRO A 12 -13.02 8.42 -14.30
N VAL A 13 -13.93 9.25 -13.82
CA VAL A 13 -14.36 9.27 -12.42
C VAL A 13 -15.04 7.93 -12.13
N ARG A 14 -14.32 7.01 -11.47
CA ARG A 14 -14.87 5.73 -11.04
C ARG A 14 -15.93 5.95 -9.97
N ALA A 15 -16.95 5.09 -9.98
CA ALA A 15 -18.03 5.13 -9.02
C ALA A 15 -17.49 4.98 -7.58
N THR A 16 -17.97 5.82 -6.68
CA THR A 16 -17.67 5.72 -5.24
C THR A 16 -18.13 4.37 -4.66
N PRO A 17 -17.57 3.91 -3.54
CA PRO A 17 -17.99 2.66 -2.90
C PRO A 17 -19.51 2.59 -2.65
N ALA A 18 -20.12 3.72 -2.25
CA ALA A 18 -21.55 3.83 -2.07
C ALA A 18 -22.33 3.68 -3.38
N GLN A 19 -21.83 4.22 -4.50
CA GLN A 19 -22.45 4.05 -5.81
C GLN A 19 -22.33 2.61 -6.31
N ILE A 20 -21.19 1.95 -6.09
CA ILE A 20 -21.01 0.52 -6.44
C ILE A 20 -22.00 -0.34 -5.64
N ALA A 21 -22.12 -0.15 -4.33
CA ALA A 21 -23.09 -0.84 -3.49
C ALA A 21 -24.53 -0.64 -4.00
N GLN A 22 -24.90 0.59 -4.36
CA GLN A 22 -26.23 0.88 -4.93
C GLN A 22 -26.47 0.17 -6.27
N ILE A 23 -25.46 0.11 -7.14
CA ILE A 23 -25.56 -0.60 -8.43
C ILE A 23 -25.77 -2.10 -8.19
N LYS A 24 -24.98 -2.71 -7.29
CA LYS A 24 -25.10 -4.13 -6.94
C LYS A 24 -26.47 -4.46 -6.35
N GLN A 25 -26.92 -3.69 -5.36
CA GLN A 25 -28.22 -3.91 -4.71
C GLN A 25 -29.39 -3.72 -5.69
N ARG A 26 -29.33 -2.72 -6.57
CA ARG A 26 -30.36 -2.52 -7.61
C ARG A 26 -30.41 -3.70 -8.57
N ALA A 27 -29.26 -4.21 -9.02
CA ALA A 27 -29.19 -5.37 -9.89
C ALA A 27 -29.79 -6.62 -9.21
N ALA A 28 -29.44 -6.87 -7.95
CA ALA A 28 -29.98 -7.97 -7.16
C ALA A 28 -31.50 -7.85 -6.96
N ILE A 29 -32.03 -6.67 -6.60
CA ILE A 29 -33.49 -6.47 -6.42
C ILE A 29 -34.23 -6.67 -7.73
N LEU A 30 -33.72 -6.14 -8.84
CA LEU A 30 -34.31 -6.34 -10.16
C LEU A 30 -34.31 -7.83 -10.54
N SER A 31 -33.25 -8.56 -10.18
CA SER A 31 -33.17 -10.02 -10.34
C SER A 31 -34.28 -10.73 -9.54
N VAL A 32 -34.43 -10.40 -8.24
CA VAL A 32 -35.48 -10.95 -7.35
C VAL A 32 -36.87 -10.70 -7.94
N MET A 33 -37.15 -9.47 -8.36
CA MET A 33 -38.44 -9.11 -8.95
C MET A 33 -38.71 -9.88 -10.24
N ALA A 34 -37.69 -10.04 -11.10
CA ALA A 34 -37.81 -10.82 -12.32
C ALA A 34 -38.08 -12.31 -12.04
N THR A 35 -37.37 -12.93 -11.09
CA THR A 35 -37.62 -14.34 -10.71
C THR A 35 -39.04 -14.52 -10.17
N LEU A 36 -39.49 -13.63 -9.28
CA LEU A 36 -40.84 -13.67 -8.69
C LEU A 36 -41.93 -13.57 -9.76
N LEU A 37 -41.83 -12.57 -10.65
CA LEU A 37 -42.81 -12.35 -11.70
C LEU A 37 -42.83 -13.51 -12.70
N LEU A 38 -41.65 -14.02 -13.09
CA LEU A 38 -41.56 -15.12 -14.04
C LEU A 38 -42.10 -16.42 -13.46
N THR A 39 -41.75 -16.74 -12.22
CA THR A 39 -42.26 -17.93 -11.51
C THR A 39 -43.78 -17.85 -11.35
N GLY A 40 -44.31 -16.68 -10.99
CA GLY A 40 -45.75 -16.44 -10.93
C GLY A 40 -46.44 -16.64 -12.28
N ALA A 41 -45.85 -16.13 -13.38
CA ALA A 41 -46.37 -16.33 -14.73
C ALA A 41 -46.36 -17.81 -15.15
N LYS A 42 -45.28 -18.55 -14.85
CA LYS A 42 -45.19 -20.00 -15.09
C LYS A 42 -46.26 -20.76 -14.31
N PHE A 43 -46.46 -20.43 -13.02
CA PHE A 43 -47.46 -21.08 -12.17
C PHE A 43 -48.89 -20.86 -12.66
N ILE A 44 -49.24 -19.61 -13.00
CA ILE A 44 -50.56 -19.28 -13.57
C ILE A 44 -50.75 -20.02 -14.89
N GLY A 45 -49.74 -20.00 -15.77
CA GLY A 45 -49.77 -20.73 -17.04
C GLY A 45 -49.92 -22.23 -16.86
N ALA A 46 -49.30 -22.83 -15.85
CA ALA A 46 -49.41 -24.24 -15.53
C ALA A 46 -50.86 -24.62 -15.15
N ILE A 47 -51.50 -23.83 -14.30
CA ILE A 47 -52.90 -24.05 -13.90
C ILE A 47 -53.84 -23.91 -15.10
N LEU A 48 -53.64 -22.88 -15.93
CA LEU A 48 -54.50 -22.60 -17.09
C LEU A 48 -54.34 -23.65 -18.22
N SER A 49 -53.12 -24.13 -18.45
CA SER A 49 -52.84 -25.15 -19.47
C SER A 49 -53.07 -26.58 -19.00
N GLY A 50 -53.12 -26.82 -17.69
CA GLY A 50 -53.07 -28.17 -17.12
C GLY A 50 -51.75 -28.89 -17.37
N SER A 51 -50.69 -28.16 -17.76
CA SER A 51 -49.41 -28.76 -18.13
C SER A 51 -48.59 -29.13 -16.90
N LEU A 52 -48.39 -30.43 -16.68
CA LEU A 52 -47.52 -30.94 -15.62
C LEU A 52 -46.07 -30.48 -15.81
N ALA A 53 -45.59 -30.36 -17.05
CA ALA A 53 -44.24 -29.90 -17.36
C ALA A 53 -44.04 -28.43 -16.94
N LEU A 54 -45.02 -27.57 -17.21
CA LEU A 54 -44.97 -26.16 -16.82
C LEU A 54 -45.13 -25.99 -15.30
N LEU A 55 -45.88 -26.88 -14.64
CA LEU A 55 -45.99 -26.91 -13.18
C LEU A 55 -44.65 -27.29 -12.52
N ALA A 56 -43.95 -28.29 -13.05
CA ALA A 56 -42.63 -28.68 -12.57
C ALA A 56 -41.61 -27.53 -12.73
N ASP A 57 -41.61 -26.84 -13.87
CA ASP A 57 -40.78 -25.65 -14.11
C ASP A 57 -41.13 -24.48 -13.18
N ALA A 58 -42.42 -24.31 -12.84
CA ALA A 58 -42.84 -23.31 -11.85
C ALA A 58 -42.39 -23.67 -10.42
N LEU A 59 -42.38 -24.95 -10.04
CA LEU A 59 -41.87 -25.41 -8.75
C LEU A 59 -40.35 -25.23 -8.65
N GLN A 60 -39.62 -25.46 -9.74
CA GLN A 60 -38.19 -25.13 -9.81
C GLN A 60 -37.96 -23.63 -9.59
N GLY A 61 -38.79 -22.76 -10.19
CA GLY A 61 -38.74 -21.32 -9.96
C GLY A 61 -38.88 -20.88 -8.50
N LEU A 62 -39.51 -21.69 -7.63
CA LEU A 62 -39.55 -21.42 -6.19
C LEU A 62 -38.17 -21.58 -5.53
N ILE A 63 -37.39 -22.57 -5.97
CA ILE A 63 -35.99 -22.76 -5.52
C ILE A 63 -35.16 -21.56 -5.99
N ASP A 64 -35.38 -21.11 -7.23
CA ASP A 64 -34.66 -19.96 -7.80
C ASP A 64 -35.00 -18.66 -7.06
N ILE A 65 -36.25 -18.47 -6.62
CA ILE A 65 -36.62 -17.34 -5.75
C ILE A 65 -35.80 -17.38 -4.45
N GLY A 66 -35.67 -18.56 -3.83
CA GLY A 66 -34.86 -18.75 -2.64
C GLY A 66 -33.39 -18.39 -2.86
N SER A 67 -32.81 -18.89 -3.96
CA SER A 67 -31.41 -18.62 -4.34
C SER A 67 -31.18 -17.13 -4.61
N THR A 68 -32.01 -16.50 -5.44
CA THR A 68 -31.90 -15.07 -5.77
C THR A 68 -32.12 -14.18 -4.53
N LEU A 69 -33.02 -14.54 -3.62
CA LEU A 69 -33.22 -13.81 -2.37
C LEU A 69 -32.00 -13.93 -1.45
N PHE A 70 -31.39 -15.12 -1.39
CA PHE A 70 -30.15 -15.34 -0.66
C PHE A 70 -28.98 -14.54 -1.27
N THR A 71 -28.86 -14.49 -2.60
CA THR A 71 -27.88 -13.65 -3.30
C THR A 71 -28.08 -12.17 -2.98
N TRP A 72 -29.32 -11.67 -3.02
CA TRP A 72 -29.61 -10.29 -2.62
C TRP A 72 -29.22 -10.01 -1.16
N PHE A 73 -29.53 -10.93 -0.24
CA PHE A 73 -29.13 -10.82 1.16
C PHE A 73 -27.60 -10.80 1.31
N ALA A 74 -26.89 -11.68 0.61
CA ALA A 74 -25.43 -11.74 0.65
C ALA A 74 -24.79 -10.45 0.15
N VAL A 75 -25.28 -9.88 -0.96
CA VAL A 75 -24.85 -8.56 -1.47
C VAL A 75 -25.14 -7.44 -0.47
N ARG A 76 -26.30 -7.48 0.19
CA ARG A 76 -26.64 -6.48 1.21
C ARG A 76 -25.71 -6.55 2.43
N VAL A 77 -25.33 -7.76 2.85
CA VAL A 77 -24.44 -7.97 4.00
C VAL A 77 -22.99 -7.65 3.64
N SER A 78 -22.53 -8.01 2.45
CA SER A 78 -21.15 -7.77 2.00
C SER A 78 -20.82 -6.28 1.86
N ASP A 79 -21.81 -5.46 1.50
CA ASP A 79 -21.68 -4.01 1.37
C ASP A 79 -21.61 -3.27 2.72
N LYS A 80 -21.72 -3.98 3.84
CA LYS A 80 -21.50 -3.37 5.16
C LYS A 80 -20.03 -2.99 5.33
N PRO A 81 -19.73 -1.81 5.91
CA PRO A 81 -18.37 -1.41 6.22
C PRO A 81 -17.72 -2.37 7.24
N ALA A 82 -16.41 -2.21 7.46
CA ALA A 82 -15.70 -2.89 8.53
C ALA A 82 -16.30 -2.55 9.91
N ASP A 83 -16.34 -3.54 10.79
CA ASP A 83 -16.74 -3.41 12.19
C ASP A 83 -15.73 -4.09 13.11
N ASP A 84 -15.98 -4.06 14.42
CA ASP A 84 -15.06 -4.59 15.45
C ASP A 84 -14.86 -6.11 15.38
N GLU A 85 -15.79 -6.85 14.75
CA GLU A 85 -15.66 -8.30 14.54
C GLU A 85 -15.05 -8.61 13.16
N HIS A 86 -15.21 -7.71 12.18
CA HIS A 86 -14.81 -7.85 10.80
C HIS A 86 -13.99 -6.65 10.33
N HIS A 87 -12.73 -6.57 10.77
CA HIS A 87 -11.82 -5.46 10.46
C HIS A 87 -11.55 -5.22 8.96
N TYR A 88 -11.70 -6.24 8.11
CA TYR A 88 -11.56 -6.14 6.65
C TYR A 88 -12.91 -6.04 5.92
N GLY A 89 -14.00 -5.86 6.67
CA GLY A 89 -15.37 -5.83 6.15
C GLY A 89 -15.95 -7.20 5.82
N HIS A 90 -17.13 -7.16 5.21
CA HIS A 90 -17.99 -8.34 4.99
C HIS A 90 -17.89 -8.92 3.57
N GLY A 91 -16.93 -8.47 2.76
CA GLY A 91 -16.83 -8.82 1.34
C GLY A 91 -16.79 -10.32 1.04
N LYS A 92 -16.25 -11.14 1.96
CA LYS A 92 -16.18 -12.61 1.79
C LYS A 92 -17.55 -13.29 1.81
N VAL A 93 -18.60 -12.65 2.32
CA VAL A 93 -19.97 -13.17 2.31
C VAL A 93 -20.49 -13.39 0.88
N GLU A 94 -20.11 -12.53 -0.08
CA GLU A 94 -20.46 -12.74 -1.49
C GLU A 94 -19.79 -13.99 -2.07
N ALA A 95 -18.52 -14.22 -1.75
CA ALA A 95 -17.80 -15.41 -2.21
C ALA A 95 -18.41 -16.68 -1.59
N LEU A 96 -18.82 -16.63 -0.32
CA LEU A 96 -19.53 -17.75 0.32
C LEU A 96 -20.88 -18.02 -0.35
N ALA A 97 -21.65 -16.97 -0.68
CA ALA A 97 -22.91 -17.12 -1.37
C ALA A 97 -22.74 -17.71 -2.78
N ALA A 98 -21.74 -17.23 -3.51
CA ALA A 98 -21.35 -17.76 -4.82
C ALA A 98 -20.93 -19.24 -4.74
N LEU A 99 -20.29 -19.66 -3.65
CA LEU A 99 -19.92 -21.07 -3.43
C LEU A 99 -21.16 -21.95 -3.21
N VAL A 100 -22.14 -21.48 -2.42
CA VAL A 100 -23.42 -22.18 -2.23
C VAL A 100 -24.17 -22.31 -3.55
N GLU A 101 -24.23 -21.25 -4.34
CA GLU A 101 -24.87 -21.28 -5.66
C GLU A 101 -24.15 -22.22 -6.64
N THR A 102 -22.82 -22.23 -6.60
CA THR A 102 -22.02 -23.20 -7.36
C THR A 102 -22.34 -24.64 -6.98
N ALA A 103 -22.54 -24.94 -5.68
CA ALA A 103 -22.93 -26.26 -5.22
C ALA A 103 -24.34 -26.65 -5.71
N ILE A 104 -25.27 -25.69 -5.74
CA ILE A 104 -26.62 -25.89 -6.32
C ILE A 104 -26.49 -26.25 -7.80
N LEU A 105 -25.68 -25.53 -8.58
CA LEU A 105 -25.48 -25.81 -10.01
C LEU A 105 -24.87 -27.19 -10.27
N PHE A 106 -23.90 -27.62 -9.45
CA PHE A 106 -23.37 -28.98 -9.55
C PHE A 106 -24.41 -30.04 -9.22
N THR A 107 -25.23 -29.79 -8.20
CA THR A 107 -26.32 -30.70 -7.82
C THR A 107 -27.34 -30.82 -8.95
N LEU A 108 -27.73 -29.69 -9.57
CA LEU A 108 -28.63 -29.67 -10.71
C LEU A 108 -28.04 -30.39 -11.93
N ALA A 109 -26.77 -30.13 -12.27
CA ALA A 109 -26.10 -30.83 -13.36
C ALA A 109 -26.04 -32.35 -13.13
N GLY A 110 -25.76 -32.78 -11.89
CA GLY A 110 -25.78 -34.18 -11.50
C GLY A 110 -27.18 -34.82 -11.60
N ALA A 111 -28.21 -34.11 -11.17
CA ALA A 111 -29.60 -34.55 -11.28
C ALA A 111 -30.04 -34.71 -12.74
N ILE A 112 -29.72 -33.73 -13.60
CA ILE A 112 -30.01 -33.81 -15.05
C ILE A 112 -29.27 -34.99 -15.69
N LEU A 113 -28.01 -35.20 -15.34
CA LEU A 113 -27.20 -36.31 -15.85
C LEU A 113 -27.75 -37.68 -15.41
N TRP A 114 -28.19 -37.79 -14.16
CA TRP A 114 -28.82 -39.00 -13.62
C TRP A 114 -30.13 -39.31 -14.35
N GLU A 115 -31.00 -38.31 -14.51
CA GLU A 115 -32.28 -38.44 -15.23
C GLU A 115 -32.07 -38.81 -16.70
N ALA A 116 -31.14 -38.13 -17.39
CA ALA A 116 -30.79 -38.44 -18.79
C ALA A 116 -30.25 -39.88 -18.95
N GLY A 117 -29.44 -40.35 -18.00
CA GLY A 117 -28.94 -41.72 -17.96
C GLY A 117 -30.05 -42.75 -17.72
N ASN A 118 -30.98 -42.47 -16.80
CA ASN A 118 -32.11 -43.35 -16.52
C ASN A 118 -33.06 -43.46 -17.74
N ARG A 119 -33.30 -42.35 -18.44
CA ARG A 119 -34.12 -42.33 -19.68
C ARG A 119 -33.54 -43.21 -20.78
N LEU A 120 -32.22 -43.27 -20.90
CA LEU A 120 -31.54 -44.16 -21.86
C LEU A 120 -31.75 -45.65 -21.52
N TRP A 121 -31.99 -45.97 -20.24
CA TRP A 121 -32.15 -47.35 -19.77
C TRP A 121 -33.60 -47.83 -19.80
N GLN A 122 -34.58 -46.93 -19.67
CA GLN A 122 -36.00 -47.28 -19.51
C GLN A 122 -36.86 -47.07 -20.77
N ASP A 123 -36.31 -46.56 -21.88
CA ASP A 123 -37.02 -46.27 -23.15
C ASP A 123 -38.38 -45.53 -22.94
N VAL A 124 -38.43 -44.61 -21.97
CA VAL A 124 -39.65 -43.85 -21.67
C VAL A 124 -39.77 -42.66 -22.62
N ILE A 125 -40.67 -42.78 -23.60
CA ILE A 125 -41.07 -41.66 -24.47
C ILE A 125 -42.15 -40.86 -23.72
N SER A 126 -41.75 -39.77 -23.08
CA SER A 126 -42.70 -38.82 -22.50
C SER A 126 -43.33 -37.99 -23.61
N GLN A 127 -44.63 -38.21 -23.90
CA GLN A 127 -45.37 -37.34 -24.81
C GLN A 127 -45.59 -35.98 -24.14
N VAL A 128 -44.76 -35.00 -24.46
CA VAL A 128 -44.96 -33.62 -24.04
C VAL A 128 -46.13 -33.06 -24.83
N SER A 129 -47.28 -32.88 -24.19
CA SER A 129 -48.41 -32.16 -24.77
C SER A 129 -48.09 -30.66 -24.80
N VAL A 130 -47.53 -30.19 -25.92
CA VAL A 130 -47.11 -28.80 -26.10
C VAL A 130 -48.31 -27.96 -26.56
N THR A 131 -48.92 -27.21 -25.64
CA THR A 131 -49.93 -26.18 -25.99
C THR A 131 -49.22 -24.89 -26.44
N PRO A 132 -49.76 -24.10 -27.39
CA PRO A 132 -49.18 -22.81 -27.78
C PRO A 132 -48.91 -21.85 -26.60
N LEU A 133 -49.72 -21.94 -25.54
CA LEU A 133 -49.53 -21.20 -24.29
C LEU A 133 -48.23 -21.59 -23.55
N VAL A 134 -47.88 -22.88 -23.53
CA VAL A 134 -46.63 -23.37 -22.92
C VAL A 134 -45.42 -22.88 -23.70
N ILE A 135 -45.47 -22.92 -25.04
CA ILE A 135 -44.40 -22.37 -25.89
C ILE A 135 -44.23 -20.87 -25.66
N GLY A 136 -45.34 -20.12 -25.58
CA GLY A 136 -45.29 -18.67 -25.32
C GLY A 136 -44.61 -18.34 -23.98
N ILE A 137 -44.91 -19.10 -22.93
CA ILE A 137 -44.30 -18.90 -21.60
C ILE A 137 -42.83 -19.31 -21.60
N MET A 138 -42.45 -20.41 -22.28
CA MET A 138 -41.04 -20.80 -22.43
C MET A 138 -40.22 -19.75 -23.19
N LEU A 139 -40.76 -19.18 -24.28
CA LEU A 139 -40.07 -18.12 -25.01
C LEU A 139 -39.94 -16.83 -24.18
N LEU A 140 -40.96 -16.52 -23.37
CA LEU A 140 -40.90 -15.42 -22.43
C LEU A 140 -39.82 -15.65 -21.36
N SER A 141 -39.76 -16.83 -20.74
CA SER A 141 -38.73 -17.15 -19.74
C SER A 141 -37.33 -17.05 -20.32
N MET A 142 -37.10 -17.65 -21.49
CA MET A 142 -35.82 -17.55 -22.19
C MET A 142 -35.41 -16.10 -22.47
N THR A 143 -36.37 -15.24 -22.83
CA THR A 143 -36.08 -13.83 -23.09
C THR A 143 -35.68 -13.10 -21.80
N VAL A 144 -36.40 -13.36 -20.70
CA VAL A 144 -36.10 -12.78 -19.39
C VAL A 144 -34.72 -13.24 -18.89
N ASP A 145 -34.42 -14.54 -18.96
CA ASP A 145 -33.13 -15.10 -18.53
C ASP A 145 -31.98 -14.57 -19.38
N ALA A 146 -32.18 -14.40 -20.68
CA ALA A 146 -31.18 -13.78 -21.56
C ALA A 146 -30.90 -12.30 -21.23
N ILE A 147 -31.91 -11.54 -20.77
CA ILE A 147 -31.75 -10.16 -20.32
C ILE A 147 -31.00 -10.14 -18.98
N ARG A 148 -31.40 -10.99 -18.03
CA ARG A 148 -30.78 -11.11 -16.70
C ARG A 148 -29.34 -11.55 -16.77
N TRP A 149 -29.05 -12.59 -17.54
CA TRP A 149 -27.69 -13.06 -17.77
C TRP A 149 -26.78 -11.93 -18.26
N ARG A 150 -27.22 -11.16 -19.26
CA ARG A 150 -26.43 -10.03 -19.79
C ARG A 150 -26.29 -8.89 -18.78
N SER A 151 -27.37 -8.49 -18.11
CA SER A 151 -27.34 -7.37 -17.16
C SER A 151 -26.48 -7.70 -15.94
N LEU A 152 -26.64 -8.88 -15.34
CA LEU A 152 -25.88 -9.33 -14.18
C LEU A 152 -24.42 -9.58 -14.54
N THR A 153 -24.12 -10.19 -15.69
CA THR A 153 -22.71 -10.36 -16.13
C THR A 153 -22.01 -9.02 -16.26
N LYS A 154 -22.70 -8.00 -16.78
CA LYS A 154 -22.15 -6.65 -16.90
C LYS A 154 -21.88 -6.05 -15.51
N VAL A 155 -22.87 -6.06 -14.63
CA VAL A 155 -22.74 -5.49 -13.27
C VAL A 155 -21.67 -6.23 -12.46
N ALA A 156 -21.64 -7.57 -12.52
CA ALA A 156 -20.65 -8.39 -11.82
C ALA A 156 -19.22 -8.07 -12.26
N ARG A 157 -19.00 -7.85 -13.57
CA ARG A 157 -17.68 -7.44 -14.10
C ARG A 157 -17.30 -6.02 -13.69
N GLU A 158 -18.25 -5.09 -13.70
CA GLU A 158 -18.01 -3.68 -13.36
C GLU A 158 -17.77 -3.48 -11.85
N THR A 159 -18.37 -4.33 -11.01
CA THR A 159 -18.35 -4.19 -9.55
C THR A 159 -17.49 -5.23 -8.83
N GLY A 160 -16.99 -6.24 -9.55
CA GLY A 160 -16.26 -7.37 -8.97
C GLY A 160 -17.10 -8.27 -8.05
N SER A 161 -18.43 -8.28 -8.22
CA SER A 161 -19.33 -9.04 -7.35
C SER A 161 -19.37 -10.52 -7.74
N GLU A 162 -18.87 -11.39 -6.87
CA GLU A 162 -18.87 -12.84 -7.07
C GLU A 162 -20.28 -13.42 -6.94
N ALA A 163 -21.11 -12.88 -6.05
CA ALA A 163 -22.48 -13.35 -5.87
C ALA A 163 -23.35 -13.06 -7.12
N LEU A 164 -23.22 -11.86 -7.70
CA LEU A 164 -23.91 -11.54 -8.96
C LEU A 164 -23.33 -12.29 -10.16
N ALA A 165 -22.03 -12.63 -10.13
CA ALA A 165 -21.41 -13.46 -11.16
C ALA A 165 -21.93 -14.92 -11.12
N ALA A 166 -22.14 -15.45 -9.91
CA ALA A 166 -22.72 -16.76 -9.70
C ALA A 166 -24.16 -16.82 -10.20
N GLU A 167 -24.97 -15.82 -9.83
CA GLU A 167 -26.35 -15.71 -10.26
C GLU A 167 -26.46 -15.49 -11.78
N ALA A 168 -25.55 -14.71 -12.39
CA ALA A 168 -25.46 -14.61 -13.84
C ALA A 168 -25.13 -15.95 -14.51
N THR A 169 -24.30 -16.78 -13.87
CA THR A 169 -23.92 -18.11 -14.37
C THR A 169 -25.11 -19.08 -14.27
N HIS A 170 -25.89 -19.00 -13.21
CA HIS A 170 -27.14 -19.74 -13.06
C HIS A 170 -28.09 -19.46 -14.23
N PHE A 171 -28.44 -18.20 -14.48
CA PHE A 171 -29.35 -17.87 -15.60
C PHE A 171 -28.78 -18.13 -16.98
N SER A 172 -27.44 -18.14 -17.11
CA SER A 172 -26.81 -18.60 -18.35
C SER A 172 -27.07 -20.10 -18.59
N ALA A 173 -27.05 -20.92 -17.53
CA ALA A 173 -27.35 -22.34 -17.60
C ALA A 173 -28.84 -22.57 -17.93
N ASP A 174 -29.75 -21.79 -17.36
CA ASP A 174 -31.19 -21.89 -17.66
C ASP A 174 -31.53 -21.49 -19.10
N PHE A 175 -30.92 -20.39 -19.58
CA PHE A 175 -31.11 -19.93 -20.95
C PHE A 175 -30.57 -20.94 -21.97
N VAL A 176 -29.32 -21.39 -21.79
CA VAL A 176 -28.71 -22.39 -22.67
C VAL A 176 -29.44 -23.73 -22.55
N GLY A 177 -29.88 -24.08 -21.35
CA GLY A 177 -30.73 -25.23 -21.05
C GLY A 177 -31.98 -25.24 -21.90
N SER A 178 -32.77 -24.18 -21.77
CA SER A 178 -34.02 -23.99 -22.53
C SER A 178 -33.79 -23.97 -24.05
N ALA A 179 -32.71 -23.34 -24.51
CA ALA A 179 -32.35 -23.33 -25.92
C ALA A 179 -32.01 -24.74 -26.45
N LEU A 180 -31.25 -25.53 -25.69
CA LEU A 180 -30.90 -26.90 -26.04
C LEU A 180 -32.13 -27.82 -26.03
N VAL A 181 -33.05 -27.66 -25.08
CA VAL A 181 -34.34 -28.39 -25.07
C VAL A 181 -35.14 -28.08 -26.34
N LEU A 182 -35.25 -26.80 -26.74
CA LEU A 182 -35.95 -26.43 -27.97
C LEU A 182 -35.30 -27.06 -29.22
N VAL A 183 -33.96 -27.08 -29.29
CA VAL A 183 -33.23 -27.75 -30.37
C VAL A 183 -33.48 -29.26 -30.36
N GLY A 184 -33.48 -29.89 -29.18
CA GLY A 184 -33.79 -31.31 -28.99
C GLY A 184 -35.20 -31.64 -29.49
N LEU A 185 -36.20 -30.84 -29.12
CA LEU A 185 -37.58 -31.00 -29.54
C LEU A 185 -37.75 -30.86 -31.07
N LEU A 186 -37.06 -29.89 -31.69
CA LEU A 186 -37.01 -29.77 -33.15
C LEU A 186 -36.38 -31.02 -33.79
N GLY A 187 -35.31 -31.55 -33.20
CA GLY A 187 -34.68 -32.80 -33.64
C GLY A 187 -35.63 -33.99 -33.60
N VAL A 188 -36.40 -34.13 -32.51
CA VAL A 188 -37.45 -35.16 -32.40
C VAL A 188 -38.52 -34.97 -33.48
N TRP A 189 -38.92 -33.73 -33.77
CA TRP A 189 -39.88 -33.44 -34.83
C TRP A 189 -39.38 -33.83 -36.24
N TYR A 190 -38.08 -33.73 -36.50
CA TYR A 190 -37.44 -34.23 -37.73
C TYR A 190 -37.19 -35.75 -37.75
N GLY A 191 -37.59 -36.48 -36.72
CA GLY A 191 -37.49 -37.95 -36.64
C GLY A 191 -36.27 -38.48 -35.88
N PHE A 192 -35.50 -37.63 -35.19
CA PHE A 192 -34.40 -38.07 -34.33
C PHE A 192 -34.90 -38.33 -32.90
N GLU A 193 -35.32 -39.56 -32.62
CA GLU A 193 -35.91 -39.95 -31.33
C GLU A 193 -34.99 -39.73 -30.11
N ARG A 194 -33.67 -39.76 -30.30
CA ARG A 194 -32.67 -39.57 -29.23
C ARG A 194 -32.19 -38.13 -29.06
N ALA A 195 -32.75 -37.17 -29.81
CA ALA A 195 -32.30 -35.78 -29.77
C ALA A 195 -32.55 -35.13 -28.40
N ASP A 196 -33.65 -35.48 -27.71
CA ASP A 196 -33.97 -34.98 -26.36
C ASP A 196 -32.92 -35.45 -25.32
N THR A 197 -32.57 -36.73 -25.33
CA THR A 197 -31.54 -37.28 -24.43
C THR A 197 -30.17 -36.66 -24.70
N ALA A 198 -29.80 -36.48 -25.97
CA ALA A 198 -28.55 -35.80 -26.34
C ALA A 198 -28.52 -34.34 -25.87
N ALA A 199 -29.65 -33.63 -25.98
CA ALA A 199 -29.81 -32.28 -25.45
C ALA A 199 -29.62 -32.28 -23.92
N ALA A 200 -30.25 -33.19 -23.18
CA ALA A 200 -30.09 -33.28 -21.72
C ALA A 200 -28.63 -33.49 -21.29
N PHE A 201 -27.86 -34.36 -21.97
CA PHE A 201 -26.43 -34.50 -21.72
C PHE A 201 -25.64 -33.22 -22.04
N ALA A 202 -25.96 -32.52 -23.12
CA ALA A 202 -25.33 -31.26 -23.47
C ALA A 202 -25.60 -30.17 -22.42
N ILE A 203 -26.82 -30.11 -21.88
CA ILE A 203 -27.22 -29.20 -20.80
C ILE A 203 -26.43 -29.51 -19.52
N ALA A 204 -26.37 -30.78 -19.12
CA ALA A 204 -25.61 -31.20 -17.94
C ALA A 204 -24.11 -30.87 -18.08
N ALA A 205 -23.53 -31.14 -19.25
CA ALA A 205 -22.12 -30.84 -19.53
C ALA A 205 -21.83 -29.34 -19.50
N TYR A 206 -22.68 -28.52 -20.12
CA TYR A 206 -22.54 -27.06 -20.10
C TYR A 206 -22.67 -26.50 -18.67
N THR A 207 -23.66 -26.97 -17.91
CA THR A 207 -23.91 -26.53 -16.53
C THR A 207 -22.75 -26.92 -15.62
N ALA A 208 -22.27 -28.16 -15.70
CA ALA A 208 -21.12 -28.63 -14.93
C ALA A 208 -19.84 -27.87 -15.28
N PHE A 209 -19.58 -27.59 -16.56
CA PHE A 209 -18.41 -26.81 -16.99
C PHE A 209 -18.48 -25.37 -16.48
N SER A 210 -19.65 -24.73 -16.58
CA SER A 210 -19.87 -23.37 -16.09
C SER A 210 -19.74 -23.28 -14.57
N ALA A 211 -20.32 -24.24 -13.84
CA ALA A 211 -20.18 -24.36 -12.39
C ALA A 211 -18.71 -24.58 -11.99
N TYR A 212 -17.96 -25.44 -12.68
CA TYR A 212 -16.54 -25.65 -12.42
C TYR A 212 -15.70 -24.38 -12.62
N ARG A 213 -15.96 -23.63 -13.70
CA ARG A 213 -15.25 -22.37 -13.95
C ARG A 213 -15.52 -21.34 -12.86
N LEU A 214 -16.76 -21.24 -12.40
CA LEU A 214 -17.16 -20.38 -11.29
C LEU A 214 -16.53 -20.85 -9.97
N ALA A 215 -16.60 -22.14 -9.66
CA ALA A 215 -16.02 -22.76 -8.47
C ALA A 215 -14.54 -22.41 -8.30
N ARG A 216 -13.76 -22.57 -9.38
CA ARG A 216 -12.32 -22.29 -9.36
C ARG A 216 -12.04 -20.82 -9.02
N ARG A 217 -12.85 -19.90 -9.54
CA ARG A 217 -12.73 -18.46 -9.23
C ARG A 217 -13.11 -18.17 -7.78
N VAL A 218 -14.28 -18.62 -7.34
CA VAL A 218 -14.77 -18.39 -5.98
C VAL A 218 -13.81 -18.99 -4.94
N LEU A 219 -13.33 -20.20 -5.16
CA LEU A 219 -12.37 -20.85 -4.26
C LEU A 219 -11.04 -20.10 -4.23
N SER A 220 -10.57 -19.56 -5.37
CA SER A 220 -9.37 -18.73 -5.40
C SER A 220 -9.55 -17.45 -4.58
N THR A 221 -10.72 -16.82 -4.60
CA THR A 221 -11.04 -15.65 -3.77
C THR A 221 -11.06 -16.03 -2.28
N LEU A 222 -11.63 -17.18 -1.91
CA LEU A 222 -11.68 -17.65 -0.52
C LEU A 222 -10.30 -18.05 0.03
N MET A 223 -9.42 -18.54 -0.83
CA MET A 223 -8.03 -18.89 -0.52
C MET A 223 -7.07 -17.68 -0.51
N ASP A 224 -7.59 -16.46 -0.63
CA ASP A 224 -6.81 -15.22 -0.69
C ASP A 224 -5.77 -15.23 -1.84
N THR A 225 -6.09 -15.87 -2.97
CA THR A 225 -5.22 -15.90 -4.15
C THR A 225 -5.11 -14.51 -4.79
N ALA A 226 -3.88 -14.09 -5.06
CA ALA A 226 -3.61 -12.81 -5.72
C ALA A 226 -4.30 -12.70 -7.09
N PRO A 227 -4.97 -11.59 -7.41
CA PRO A 227 -5.55 -11.37 -8.73
C PRO A 227 -4.48 -11.38 -9.83
N GLU A 228 -4.81 -11.92 -11.00
CA GLU A 228 -3.89 -12.01 -12.13
C GLU A 228 -3.36 -10.64 -12.55
N GLY A 229 -2.04 -10.52 -12.70
CA GLY A 229 -1.35 -9.30 -13.16
C GLY A 229 -1.20 -8.19 -12.12
N VAL A 230 -2.04 -8.14 -11.07
CA VAL A 230 -1.99 -7.09 -10.03
C VAL A 230 -0.64 -7.10 -9.30
N SER A 231 -0.17 -8.27 -8.88
CA SER A 231 1.11 -8.39 -8.16
C SER A 231 2.31 -7.88 -8.96
N GLU A 232 2.30 -8.08 -10.28
CA GLU A 232 3.42 -7.66 -11.14
C GLU A 232 3.40 -6.14 -11.34
N LYS A 233 2.23 -5.57 -11.60
CA LYS A 233 2.04 -4.12 -11.71
C LYS A 233 2.47 -3.39 -10.42
N LEU A 234 2.06 -3.90 -9.26
CA LEU A 234 2.44 -3.31 -7.97
C LEU A 234 3.94 -3.45 -7.69
N ARG A 235 4.56 -4.60 -8.05
CA ARG A 235 6.01 -4.76 -7.97
C ARG A 235 6.76 -3.78 -8.86
N GLU A 236 6.30 -3.59 -10.09
CA GLU A 236 6.90 -2.66 -11.04
C GLU A 236 6.81 -1.22 -10.54
N ALA A 237 5.62 -0.79 -10.08
CA ALA A 237 5.43 0.51 -9.46
C ALA A 237 6.34 0.73 -8.25
N ALA A 238 6.47 -0.27 -7.39
CA ALA A 238 7.33 -0.20 -6.21
C ALA A 238 8.83 -0.17 -6.56
N ARG A 239 9.28 -0.90 -7.59
CA ARG A 239 10.68 -0.86 -8.06
C ARG A 239 11.08 0.52 -8.60
N ASN A 240 10.13 1.25 -9.19
CA ASN A 240 10.37 2.56 -9.77
C ASN A 240 10.19 3.71 -8.75
N ALA A 241 9.80 3.41 -7.51
CA ALA A 241 9.57 4.43 -6.48
C ALA A 241 10.91 4.96 -5.92
N PRO A 242 11.14 6.29 -5.91
CA PRO A 242 12.38 6.86 -5.40
C PRO A 242 12.63 6.50 -3.92
N GLY A 243 13.86 6.07 -3.62
CA GLY A 243 14.29 5.69 -2.27
C GLY A 243 13.95 4.26 -1.86
N VAL A 244 13.24 3.50 -2.70
CA VAL A 244 13.07 2.05 -2.52
C VAL A 244 14.31 1.36 -3.08
N VAL A 245 15.07 0.68 -2.21
CA VAL A 245 16.28 -0.08 -2.59
C VAL A 245 15.89 -1.45 -3.14
N GLY A 246 14.85 -2.06 -2.58
CA GLY A 246 14.40 -3.39 -2.96
C GLY A 246 13.02 -3.72 -2.41
N ILE A 247 12.44 -4.81 -2.90
CA ILE A 247 11.15 -5.34 -2.44
C ILE A 247 11.41 -6.69 -1.79
N ASN A 248 11.15 -6.78 -0.49
CA ASN A 248 11.43 -7.97 0.31
C ASN A 248 10.33 -9.02 0.07
N TRP A 249 9.08 -8.57 0.11
CA TRP A 249 7.92 -9.41 -0.11
C TRP A 249 6.71 -8.54 -0.50
N LEU A 250 5.77 -9.13 -1.24
CA LEU A 250 4.49 -8.52 -1.62
C LEU A 250 3.41 -9.57 -1.46
N ARG A 251 2.36 -9.26 -0.70
CA ARG A 251 1.18 -10.10 -0.51
C ARG A 251 -0.05 -9.29 -0.84
N VAL A 252 -0.91 -9.82 -1.71
CA VAL A 252 -2.17 -9.17 -2.10
C VAL A 252 -3.28 -10.19 -2.15
N ARG A 253 -4.48 -9.77 -1.78
CA ARG A 253 -5.68 -10.60 -1.78
C ARG A 253 -6.91 -9.78 -2.17
N PRO A 254 -7.89 -10.40 -2.84
CA PRO A 254 -9.18 -9.77 -3.10
C PRO A 254 -10.06 -9.72 -1.84
N ALA A 255 -10.87 -8.67 -1.71
CA ALA A 255 -11.89 -8.56 -0.67
C ALA A 255 -13.05 -7.69 -1.15
N GLY A 256 -14.18 -8.30 -1.51
CA GLY A 256 -15.43 -7.58 -1.81
C GLY A 256 -15.32 -6.55 -2.94
N GLY A 257 -14.55 -6.85 -3.99
CA GLY A 257 -14.29 -5.93 -5.11
C GLY A 257 -13.12 -4.97 -4.92
N ARG A 258 -12.43 -5.02 -3.76
CA ARG A 258 -11.18 -4.30 -3.49
C ARG A 258 -9.99 -5.25 -3.40
N ILE A 259 -8.80 -4.69 -3.41
CA ILE A 259 -7.55 -5.42 -3.21
C ILE A 259 -6.96 -4.95 -1.88
N HIS A 260 -6.73 -5.87 -0.94
CA HIS A 260 -5.94 -5.58 0.25
C HIS A 260 -4.56 -6.19 0.09
N GLY A 261 -3.54 -5.55 0.62
CA GLY A 261 -2.21 -6.11 0.59
C GLY A 261 -1.24 -5.48 1.56
N GLU A 262 -0.06 -6.07 1.54
CA GLU A 262 1.06 -5.67 2.37
C GLU A 262 2.32 -5.78 1.51
N ILE A 263 3.21 -4.80 1.64
CA ILE A 263 4.49 -4.78 0.97
C ILE A 263 5.60 -4.46 1.97
N GLY A 264 6.65 -5.28 1.95
CA GLY A 264 7.91 -5.00 2.63
C GLY A 264 8.91 -4.44 1.64
N ILE A 265 9.42 -3.23 1.90
CA ILE A 265 10.45 -2.59 1.10
C ILE A 265 11.75 -2.46 1.90
N SER A 266 12.88 -2.50 1.19
CA SER A 266 14.19 -2.15 1.73
C SER A 266 14.46 -0.67 1.50
N VAL A 267 14.96 0.03 2.52
CA VAL A 267 15.39 1.44 2.46
C VAL A 267 16.79 1.58 3.06
N SER A 268 17.54 2.62 2.68
CA SER A 268 18.86 2.86 3.26
C SER A 268 18.77 3.08 4.78
N ARG A 269 19.64 2.40 5.53
CA ARG A 269 19.74 2.52 7.00
C ARG A 269 20.29 3.85 7.49
N THR A 270 20.87 4.68 6.61
CA THR A 270 21.36 6.04 6.95
C THR A 270 20.24 7.09 6.95
N LEU A 271 19.05 6.76 6.44
CA LEU A 271 17.97 7.72 6.32
C LEU A 271 17.30 8.02 7.67
N PRO A 272 17.01 9.31 7.95
CA PRO A 272 16.20 9.68 9.10
C PRO A 272 14.73 9.25 8.88
N LEU A 273 13.99 9.08 9.98
CA LEU A 273 12.65 8.49 9.97
C LEU A 273 11.62 9.30 9.17
N ASP A 274 11.75 10.62 9.13
CA ASP A 274 10.91 11.52 8.33
C ASP A 274 11.09 11.28 6.82
N ARG A 275 12.33 11.02 6.38
CA ARG A 275 12.62 10.65 4.99
C ARG A 275 12.07 9.28 4.64
N VAL A 276 12.13 8.31 5.56
CA VAL A 276 11.49 7.00 5.38
C VAL A 276 9.97 7.16 5.26
N ALA A 277 9.35 8.01 6.08
CA ALA A 277 7.92 8.31 5.99
C ALA A 277 7.55 8.95 4.64
N ALA A 278 8.37 9.86 4.12
CA ALA A 278 8.18 10.45 2.80
C ALA A 278 8.28 9.41 1.67
N ILE A 279 9.22 8.45 1.74
CA ILE A 279 9.31 7.33 0.79
C ILE A 279 8.04 6.49 0.83
N LYS A 280 7.56 6.13 2.02
CA LYS A 280 6.30 5.37 2.18
C LYS A 280 5.11 6.11 1.57
N ALA A 281 5.00 7.42 1.80
CA ALA A 281 3.92 8.23 1.24
C ALA A 281 4.00 8.30 -0.30
N GLY A 282 5.19 8.50 -0.86
CA GLY A 282 5.43 8.49 -2.31
C GLY A 282 5.10 7.14 -2.95
N LEU A 283 5.54 6.05 -2.32
CA LEU A 283 5.21 4.69 -2.76
C LEU A 283 3.69 4.43 -2.69
N SER A 284 3.02 4.82 -1.61
CA SER A 284 1.57 4.69 -1.49
C SER A 284 0.83 5.40 -2.62
N ALA A 285 1.27 6.61 -2.99
CA ALA A 285 0.69 7.35 -4.11
C ALA A 285 0.94 6.66 -5.45
N ALA A 286 2.14 6.12 -5.68
CA ALA A 286 2.48 5.39 -6.91
C ALA A 286 1.66 4.09 -7.05
N LEU A 287 1.45 3.34 -5.96
CA LEU A 287 0.64 2.12 -5.97
C LEU A 287 -0.83 2.44 -6.29
N LEU A 288 -1.38 3.51 -5.69
CA LEU A 288 -2.76 3.96 -5.95
C LEU A 288 -2.98 4.44 -7.38
N GLN A 289 -1.95 4.97 -8.06
CA GLN A 289 -2.06 5.33 -9.48
C GLN A 289 -2.22 4.11 -10.39
N VAL A 290 -1.55 3.00 -10.05
CA VAL A 290 -1.55 1.79 -10.88
C VAL A 290 -2.74 0.89 -10.57
N GLU A 291 -3.11 0.74 -9.30
CA GLU A 291 -4.30 0.01 -8.86
C GLU A 291 -5.09 0.85 -7.84
N PRO A 292 -6.06 1.67 -8.29
CA PRO A 292 -6.82 2.58 -7.43
C PRO A 292 -7.66 1.91 -6.34
N ASP A 293 -8.01 0.63 -6.53
CA ASP A 293 -8.81 -0.16 -5.60
C ASP A 293 -7.95 -0.96 -4.61
N ALA A 294 -6.62 -0.72 -4.61
CA ALA A 294 -5.66 -1.38 -3.74
C ALA A 294 -5.40 -0.58 -2.47
N GLU A 295 -5.61 -1.22 -1.33
CA GLU A 295 -5.22 -0.74 -0.02
C GLU A 295 -4.03 -1.56 0.47
N ILE A 296 -2.84 -0.95 0.41
CA ILE A 296 -1.56 -1.61 0.67
C ILE A 296 -0.90 -1.01 1.91
N THR A 297 -0.60 -1.86 2.90
CA THR A 297 0.20 -1.48 4.06
C THR A 297 1.69 -1.60 3.74
N ILE A 298 2.48 -0.57 4.06
CA ILE A 298 3.89 -0.47 3.70
C ILE A 298 4.80 -0.60 4.94
N THR A 299 5.60 -1.66 4.97
CA THR A 299 6.69 -1.85 5.93
C THR A 299 8.02 -1.51 5.28
N ALA A 300 8.90 -0.84 6.01
CA ALA A 300 10.23 -0.46 5.51
C ALA A 300 11.30 -1.03 6.43
N ASP A 301 12.18 -1.85 5.86
CA ASP A 301 13.29 -2.49 6.55
C ASP A 301 14.60 -1.78 6.18
N PRO A 302 15.39 -1.31 7.15
CA PRO A 302 16.65 -0.63 6.88
C PRO A 302 17.71 -1.65 6.45
N VAL A 303 18.38 -1.39 5.33
CA VAL A 303 19.48 -2.21 4.80
C VAL A 303 20.73 -1.38 4.57
N GLN A 304 21.87 -2.06 4.58
CA GLN A 304 23.12 -1.45 4.15
C GLN A 304 23.12 -1.31 2.62
N VAL A 305 23.48 -0.13 2.13
CA VAL A 305 23.62 0.16 0.70
C VAL A 305 25.08 0.39 0.33
N ASP A 306 25.45 0.11 -0.91
CA ASP A 306 26.85 0.11 -1.37
C ASP A 306 27.49 1.51 -1.40
N ASP A 307 26.67 2.57 -1.37
CA ASP A 307 27.09 3.97 -1.39
C ASP A 307 27.31 4.58 0.00
N GLU A 308 27.23 3.78 1.08
CA GLU A 308 27.55 4.26 2.43
C GLU A 308 29.03 4.58 2.57
N THR A 309 29.32 5.84 2.91
CA THR A 309 30.68 6.27 3.26
C THR A 309 31.13 5.64 4.57
N VAL A 310 32.46 5.51 4.76
CA VAL A 310 33.03 5.06 6.04
C VAL A 310 32.56 5.96 7.19
N LEU A 311 32.51 7.27 6.96
CA LEU A 311 32.02 8.25 7.93
C LEU A 311 30.59 7.94 8.37
N GLU A 312 29.65 7.76 7.43
CA GLU A 312 28.25 7.45 7.75
C GLU A 312 28.11 6.15 8.53
N ARG A 313 28.88 5.12 8.17
CA ARG A 313 28.89 3.84 8.87
C ARG A 313 29.41 3.97 10.30
N VAL A 314 30.50 4.73 10.51
CA VAL A 314 31.03 5.02 11.86
C VAL A 314 29.99 5.78 12.70
N LEU A 315 29.37 6.82 12.14
CA LEU A 315 28.31 7.57 12.81
C LEU A 315 27.10 6.70 13.15
N LEU A 316 26.68 5.79 12.27
CA LEU A 316 25.61 4.83 12.53
C LEU A 316 25.95 3.86 13.65
N ILE A 317 27.19 3.37 13.72
CA ILE A 317 27.65 2.50 14.82
C ILE A 317 27.58 3.26 16.15
N ALA A 318 28.12 4.49 16.19
CA ALA A 318 28.08 5.33 17.38
C ALA A 318 26.64 5.61 17.82
N LEU A 319 25.74 5.94 16.87
CA LEU A 319 24.32 6.15 17.12
C LEU A 319 23.63 4.90 17.69
N LYS A 320 23.89 3.71 17.13
CA LYS A 320 23.37 2.43 17.64
C LYS A 320 23.80 2.15 19.08
N LEU A 321 25.04 2.52 19.42
CA LEU A 321 25.59 2.40 20.76
C LEU A 321 25.18 3.56 21.69
N LYS A 322 24.48 4.57 21.17
CA LYS A 322 24.11 5.82 21.86
C LYS A 322 25.31 6.56 22.45
N ILE A 323 26.41 6.56 21.71
CA ILE A 323 27.64 7.28 22.08
C ILE A 323 27.71 8.52 21.19
N PRO A 324 27.59 9.74 21.74
CA PRO A 324 27.81 10.95 20.97
C PRO A 324 29.27 10.99 20.49
N VAL A 325 29.46 11.27 19.21
CA VAL A 325 30.79 11.37 18.60
C VAL A 325 30.86 12.59 17.70
N HIS A 326 32.03 13.21 17.63
CA HIS A 326 32.34 14.31 16.73
C HIS A 326 33.79 14.23 16.24
N HIS A 327 34.18 15.12 15.32
CA HIS A 327 35.49 15.13 14.65
C HIS A 327 35.96 13.78 14.09
N VAL A 328 35.01 13.00 13.54
CA VAL A 328 35.35 11.71 12.92
C VAL A 328 36.20 11.97 11.67
N THR A 329 37.42 11.46 11.69
CA THR A 329 38.40 11.56 10.61
C THR A 329 38.68 10.16 10.08
N VAL A 330 38.68 10.04 8.75
CA VAL A 330 38.92 8.76 8.06
C VAL A 330 40.09 8.92 7.11
N HIS A 331 41.10 8.07 7.27
CA HIS A 331 42.27 7.99 6.41
C HIS A 331 42.44 6.58 5.85
N SER A 332 42.96 6.50 4.62
CA SER A 332 43.44 5.25 4.04
C SER A 332 44.97 5.32 3.97
N ILE A 333 45.65 4.49 4.74
CA ILE A 333 47.11 4.42 4.80
C ILE A 333 47.53 3.08 4.17
N GLY A 334 47.88 3.14 2.88
CA GLY A 334 48.13 1.93 2.09
C GLY A 334 46.85 1.13 1.88
N GLU A 335 46.81 -0.11 2.36
CA GLU A 335 45.61 -0.96 2.34
C GLU A 335 44.81 -0.92 3.66
N LYS A 336 45.27 -0.14 4.65
CA LYS A 336 44.65 -0.07 5.98
C LYS A 336 43.77 1.15 6.15
N LEU A 337 42.58 0.92 6.68
CA LEU A 337 41.67 1.97 7.11
C LEU A 337 42.08 2.45 8.52
N SER A 338 42.19 3.76 8.70
CA SER A 338 42.44 4.40 9.99
C SER A 338 41.30 5.37 10.29
N VAL A 339 40.66 5.21 11.45
CA VAL A 339 39.52 6.00 11.91
C VAL A 339 39.86 6.63 13.25
N SER A 340 39.86 7.96 13.30
CA SER A 340 40.06 8.74 14.54
C SER A 340 38.78 9.49 14.87
N LEU A 341 38.37 9.51 16.14
CA LEU A 341 37.15 10.20 16.55
C LEU A 341 37.18 10.65 18.02
N ASP A 342 36.48 11.74 18.30
CA ASP A 342 36.18 12.16 19.66
C ASP A 342 34.85 11.55 20.09
N MET A 343 34.78 11.02 21.31
CA MET A 343 33.55 10.54 21.92
C MET A 343 33.26 11.29 23.21
N GLU A 344 31.99 11.62 23.41
CA GLU A 344 31.56 12.31 24.62
C GLU A 344 30.98 11.31 25.64
N VAL A 345 31.43 11.40 26.88
CA VAL A 345 30.91 10.62 28.02
C VAL A 345 30.62 11.52 29.21
N ASP A 346 29.79 11.08 30.16
CA ASP A 346 29.50 11.88 31.36
C ASP A 346 30.79 12.28 32.10
N ALA A 347 30.95 13.57 32.40
CA ALA A 347 32.15 14.12 33.04
C ALA A 347 32.42 13.55 34.45
N THR A 348 31.41 12.97 35.10
CA THR A 348 31.51 12.34 36.43
C THR A 348 31.83 10.84 36.35
N LEU A 349 31.86 10.27 35.14
CA LEU A 349 32.12 8.85 34.93
C LEU A 349 33.57 8.49 35.28
N PRO A 350 33.82 7.42 36.05
CA PRO A 350 35.17 6.91 36.26
C PRO A 350 35.87 6.59 34.93
N LEU A 351 37.17 6.92 34.82
CA LEU A 351 37.93 6.72 33.59
C LEU A 351 37.93 5.25 33.11
N GLY A 352 37.91 4.28 34.04
CA GLY A 352 37.80 2.86 33.69
C GLY A 352 36.51 2.56 32.92
N ASP A 353 35.37 3.05 33.41
CA ASP A 353 34.06 2.86 32.77
C ASP A 353 33.98 3.62 31.44
N ALA A 354 34.55 4.83 31.36
CA ALA A 354 34.69 5.57 30.12
C ALA A 354 35.52 4.81 29.07
N HIS A 355 36.60 4.16 29.52
CA HIS A 355 37.46 3.35 28.66
C HIS A 355 36.77 2.07 28.17
N GLU A 356 35.90 1.46 28.98
CA GLU A 356 35.07 0.33 28.53
C GLU A 356 34.09 0.75 27.43
N ILE A 357 33.49 1.93 27.54
CA ILE A 357 32.62 2.51 26.49
C ILE A 357 33.42 2.74 25.20
N ALA A 358 34.62 3.32 25.32
CA ALA A 358 35.55 3.51 24.21
C ALA A 358 35.89 2.19 23.51
N THR A 359 36.32 1.20 24.29
CA THR A 359 36.67 -0.15 23.81
C THR A 359 35.50 -0.80 23.06
N ARG A 360 34.26 -0.62 23.55
CA ARG A 360 33.06 -1.14 22.87
C ARG A 360 32.82 -0.47 21.52
N LEU A 361 33.00 0.85 21.43
CA LEU A 361 32.87 1.57 20.16
C LEU A 361 33.95 1.13 19.17
N GLU A 362 35.21 1.08 19.61
CA GLU A 362 36.33 0.64 18.77
C GLU A 362 36.12 -0.77 18.22
N ASN A 363 35.72 -1.71 19.07
CA ASN A 363 35.46 -3.08 18.65
C ASN A 363 34.29 -3.18 17.67
N ALA A 364 33.25 -2.36 17.82
CA ALA A 364 32.14 -2.31 16.88
C ALA A 364 32.58 -1.75 15.50
N ILE A 365 33.44 -0.73 15.47
CA ILE A 365 34.03 -0.19 14.24
C ILE A 365 34.94 -1.25 13.59
N ARG A 366 35.83 -1.90 14.34
CA ARG A 366 36.69 -2.98 13.82
C ARG A 366 35.89 -4.17 13.29
N ALA A 367 34.76 -4.51 13.93
CA ALA A 367 33.87 -5.57 13.45
C ALA A 367 33.20 -5.23 12.11
N GLU A 368 32.90 -3.95 11.85
CA GLU A 368 32.25 -3.48 10.62
C GLU A 368 33.23 -3.40 9.43
N PHE A 369 34.47 -2.97 9.67
CA PHE A 369 35.47 -2.72 8.61
C PHE A 369 36.59 -3.76 8.52
N GLY A 370 36.65 -4.71 9.45
CA GLY A 370 37.68 -5.73 9.55
C GLY A 370 38.71 -5.43 10.64
N GLY A 371 39.21 -6.49 11.29
CA GLY A 371 40.05 -6.40 12.50
C GLY A 371 41.40 -5.70 12.35
N GLU A 372 41.87 -5.46 11.12
CA GLU A 372 43.10 -4.70 10.84
C GLU A 372 42.88 -3.17 10.81
N THR A 373 41.61 -2.73 10.92
CA THR A 373 41.26 -1.31 10.98
C THR A 373 41.86 -0.67 12.23
N GLU A 374 42.66 0.38 12.03
CA GLU A 374 43.16 1.20 13.12
C GLU A 374 42.04 2.12 13.58
N VAL A 375 41.74 2.10 14.88
CA VAL A 375 40.71 2.95 15.47
C VAL A 375 41.30 3.60 16.71
N GLU A 376 41.31 4.92 16.72
CA GLU A 376 41.78 5.74 17.84
C GLU A 376 40.62 6.60 18.35
N THR A 377 40.32 6.48 19.64
CA THR A 377 39.27 7.27 20.29
C THR A 377 39.87 8.26 21.29
N HIS A 378 39.35 9.48 21.29
CA HIS A 378 39.61 10.48 22.31
C HIS A 378 38.36 10.68 23.18
N ILE A 379 38.52 10.56 24.50
CA ILE A 379 37.41 10.65 25.46
C ILE A 379 37.28 12.09 25.93
N GLU A 380 36.15 12.73 25.57
CA GLU A 380 35.81 14.07 25.99
C GLU A 380 34.68 14.06 27.03
N PRO A 381 34.72 14.96 28.03
CA PRO A 381 33.63 15.11 28.98
C PRO A 381 32.44 15.81 28.30
N MET A 382 31.30 15.14 28.23
CA MET A 382 30.02 15.71 27.81
C MET A 382 29.62 16.82 28.79
N GLU A 383 29.56 18.06 28.32
CA GLU A 383 29.05 19.18 29.11
C GLU A 383 27.52 19.12 29.16
N THR A 384 26.97 18.38 30.14
CA THR A 384 25.51 18.19 30.31
C THR A 384 24.77 19.39 30.90
N GLY A 385 25.48 20.47 31.26
CA GLY A 385 24.88 21.67 31.86
C GLY A 385 24.50 22.71 30.82
N GLN A 386 23.30 23.30 30.91
CA GLN A 386 23.07 24.64 30.36
C GLN A 386 23.89 25.61 31.22
N PRO A 387 24.99 26.20 30.72
CA PRO A 387 25.77 27.12 31.53
C PRO A 387 24.91 28.35 31.84
N SER A 388 24.48 28.49 33.10
CA SER A 388 23.79 29.69 33.56
C SER A 388 24.78 30.87 33.51
N GLY A 389 24.38 31.94 32.83
CA GLY A 389 25.17 33.17 32.76
C GLY A 389 24.26 34.39 32.58
N HIS A 390 24.78 35.57 32.91
CA HIS A 390 24.12 36.84 32.65
C HIS A 390 24.93 37.67 31.67
N ASN A 391 24.30 38.68 31.06
CA ASN A 391 25.05 39.62 30.22
C ASN A 391 26.14 40.31 31.04
N ALA A 392 27.33 40.46 30.46
CA ALA A 392 28.39 41.23 31.07
C ALA A 392 28.04 42.73 31.06
N ALA A 393 28.71 43.50 31.91
CA ALA A 393 28.58 44.96 31.92
C ALA A 393 28.97 45.56 30.56
N TRP A 394 28.35 46.68 30.19
CA TRP A 394 28.54 47.28 28.85
C TRP A 394 30.00 47.68 28.61
N GLU A 395 30.71 48.09 29.67
CA GLU A 395 32.14 48.43 29.62
C GLU A 395 32.99 47.22 29.20
N THR A 396 32.62 46.03 29.70
CA THR A 396 33.30 44.77 29.34
C THR A 396 33.00 44.36 27.91
N VAL A 397 31.76 44.57 27.45
CA VAL A 397 31.37 44.32 26.05
C VAL A 397 32.15 45.24 25.12
N GLU A 398 32.27 46.53 25.46
CA GLU A 398 32.97 47.52 24.66
C GLU A 398 34.50 47.27 24.63
N ASP A 399 35.13 46.95 25.78
CA ASP A 399 36.56 46.58 25.83
C ASP A 399 36.87 45.39 24.93
N ILE A 400 36.07 44.33 25.02
CA ILE A 400 36.25 43.12 24.20
C ILE A 400 35.99 43.42 22.72
N GLY A 401 34.97 44.20 22.39
CA GLY A 401 34.69 44.60 21.02
C GLY A 401 35.84 45.40 20.40
N LYS A 402 36.42 46.35 21.15
CA LYS A 402 37.60 47.12 20.72
C LYS A 402 38.84 46.22 20.55
N ALA A 403 39.03 45.25 21.44
CA ALA A 403 40.14 44.30 21.33
C ALA A 403 40.00 43.46 20.05
N LEU A 404 38.82 42.89 19.79
CA LEU A 404 38.52 42.13 18.59
C LEU A 404 38.77 42.96 17.31
N ALA A 405 38.18 44.16 17.23
CA ALA A 405 38.37 45.05 16.08
C ALA A 405 39.83 45.47 15.89
N GLY A 406 40.56 45.68 17.00
CA GLY A 406 41.99 45.98 16.99
C GLY A 406 42.83 44.86 16.38
N GLU A 407 42.58 43.60 16.74
CA GLU A 407 43.28 42.46 16.15
C GLU A 407 42.90 42.23 14.69
N ALA A 408 41.62 42.42 14.33
CA ALA A 408 41.18 42.37 12.93
C ALA A 408 41.91 43.38 12.04
N MET A 409 42.06 44.63 12.51
CA MET A 409 42.79 45.67 11.77
C MET A 409 44.28 45.34 11.60
N LYS A 410 44.91 44.66 12.56
CA LYS A 410 46.32 44.24 12.45
C LYS A 410 46.54 43.15 11.41
N LEU A 411 45.58 42.24 11.24
CA LEU A 411 45.65 41.20 10.21
C LEU A 411 45.56 41.77 8.79
N GLY A 412 44.89 42.92 8.60
CA GLY A 412 45.01 43.75 7.40
C GLY A 412 44.51 43.13 6.09
N GLY A 413 43.58 42.16 6.11
CA GLY A 413 43.15 41.50 4.88
C GLY A 413 41.77 40.83 4.92
N PRO A 414 41.63 39.65 5.57
CA PRO A 414 40.48 38.78 5.36
C PRO A 414 39.19 39.24 6.08
N ILE A 415 39.32 40.00 7.18
CA ILE A 415 38.20 40.45 8.01
C ILE A 415 38.10 41.98 7.94
N HIS A 416 36.99 42.48 7.41
CA HIS A 416 36.75 43.91 7.19
C HIS A 416 36.11 44.60 8.39
N ASP A 417 35.24 43.89 9.11
CA ASP A 417 34.42 44.46 10.17
C ASP A 417 34.09 43.42 11.24
N ILE A 418 33.97 43.87 12.49
CA ILE A 418 33.50 43.08 13.63
C ILE A 418 32.31 43.80 14.26
N HIS A 419 31.18 43.11 14.34
CA HIS A 419 29.92 43.67 14.84
C HIS A 419 29.15 42.64 15.65
N SER A 420 27.99 43.06 16.22
CA SER A 420 27.11 42.20 17.01
C SER A 420 27.80 41.49 18.19
N VAL A 421 28.79 42.14 18.83
CA VAL A 421 29.55 41.60 19.95
C VAL A 421 28.64 41.45 21.17
N ARG A 422 28.53 40.23 21.68
CA ARG A 422 27.76 39.87 22.87
C ARG A 422 28.66 39.12 23.85
N VAL A 423 28.77 39.64 25.07
CA VAL A 423 29.57 39.02 26.13
C VAL A 423 28.67 38.55 27.26
N ARG A 424 28.80 37.28 27.62
CA ARG A 424 28.08 36.66 28.75
C ARG A 424 29.07 36.24 29.82
N GLN A 425 28.76 36.54 31.07
CA GLN A 425 29.53 36.11 32.21
C GLN A 425 28.98 34.80 32.75
N THR A 426 29.84 33.79 32.85
CA THR A 426 29.53 32.45 33.37
C THR A 426 30.45 32.14 34.56
N ALA A 427 30.16 31.06 35.30
CA ALA A 427 31.03 30.60 36.38
C ALA A 427 32.46 30.23 35.92
N LYS A 428 32.63 29.84 34.64
CA LYS A 428 33.92 29.47 34.04
C LYS A 428 34.69 30.65 33.42
N GLY A 429 34.05 31.82 33.26
CA GLY A 429 34.62 32.99 32.60
C GLY A 429 33.66 33.69 31.62
N LEU A 430 34.20 34.57 30.78
CA LEU A 430 33.44 35.29 29.77
C LEU A 430 33.30 34.47 28.48
N VAL A 431 32.06 34.31 28.01
CA VAL A 431 31.72 33.75 26.71
C VAL A 431 31.39 34.89 25.76
N VAL A 432 32.19 35.05 24.70
CA VAL A 432 32.08 36.13 23.72
C VAL A 432 31.52 35.54 22.42
N ASN A 433 30.45 36.13 21.90
CA ASN A 433 29.92 35.82 20.57
C ASN A 433 30.01 37.09 19.73
N TYR A 434 30.51 37.00 18.51
CA TYR A 434 30.60 38.14 17.62
C TYR A 434 30.41 37.72 16.16
N HIS A 435 30.07 38.68 15.32
CA HIS A 435 29.98 38.46 13.88
C HIS A 435 31.13 39.21 13.21
N CYS A 436 31.68 38.66 12.14
CA CYS A 436 32.69 39.32 11.34
C CYS A 436 32.32 39.31 9.86
N ARG A 437 32.67 40.37 9.13
CA ARG A 437 32.49 40.44 7.68
C ARG A 437 33.79 40.07 6.97
N VAL A 438 33.71 39.12 6.06
CA VAL A 438 34.86 38.58 5.32
C VAL A 438 34.63 38.66 3.82
N ASP A 439 35.71 38.74 3.04
CA ASP A 439 35.62 38.71 1.57
C ASP A 439 34.97 37.38 1.11
N ALA A 440 33.89 37.49 0.31
CA ALA A 440 33.13 36.35 -0.18
C ALA A 440 33.90 35.45 -1.17
N THR A 441 35.05 35.91 -1.66
CA THR A 441 35.91 35.16 -2.58
C THR A 441 36.92 34.25 -1.86
N LEU A 442 37.11 34.43 -0.54
CA LEU A 442 37.99 33.58 0.26
C LEU A 442 37.37 32.21 0.50
N ASP A 443 38.21 31.18 0.55
CA ASP A 443 37.78 29.86 0.99
C ASP A 443 37.57 29.82 2.51
N VAL A 444 36.78 28.84 2.95
CA VAL A 444 36.43 28.68 4.37
C VAL A 444 37.66 28.43 5.24
N ALA A 445 38.69 27.76 4.70
CA ALA A 445 39.93 27.49 5.41
C ALA A 445 40.70 28.78 5.75
N SER A 446 40.80 29.70 4.79
CA SER A 446 41.44 31.00 4.97
C SER A 446 40.66 31.89 5.93
N VAL A 447 39.32 31.88 5.83
CA VAL A 447 38.44 32.60 6.78
C VAL A 447 38.62 32.06 8.20
N HIS A 448 38.63 30.74 8.37
CA HIS A 448 38.81 30.11 9.68
C HIS A 448 40.19 30.42 10.28
N ALA A 449 41.26 30.34 9.50
CA ALA A 449 42.61 30.68 9.96
C ALA A 449 42.70 32.14 10.45
N ALA A 450 42.07 33.07 9.75
CA ALA A 450 42.02 34.48 10.14
C ALA A 450 41.24 34.73 11.44
N VAL A 451 40.09 34.08 11.58
CA VAL A 451 39.28 34.11 12.80
C VAL A 451 40.07 33.54 13.97
N ASP A 452 40.68 32.36 13.80
CA ASP A 452 41.45 31.67 14.83
C ASP A 452 42.62 32.52 15.34
N GLU A 453 43.27 33.27 14.46
CA GLU A 453 44.36 34.17 14.83
C GLU A 453 43.86 35.31 15.73
N ILE A 454 42.73 35.92 15.38
CA ILE A 454 42.08 36.96 16.20
C ILE A 454 41.64 36.38 17.55
N GLU A 455 40.93 35.25 17.55
CA GLU A 455 40.45 34.62 18.78
C GLU A 455 41.61 34.25 19.71
N ARG A 456 42.71 33.72 19.15
CA ARG A 456 43.93 33.41 19.90
C ARG A 456 44.57 34.66 20.49
N ALA A 457 44.72 35.72 19.70
CA ALA A 457 45.30 36.99 20.16
C ALA A 457 44.47 37.62 21.29
N VAL A 458 43.14 37.64 21.15
CA VAL A 458 42.24 38.16 22.19
C VAL A 458 42.27 37.28 23.45
N ARG A 459 42.31 35.96 23.32
CA ARG A 459 42.39 35.04 24.48
C ARG A 459 43.70 35.20 25.25
N ILE A 460 44.82 35.44 24.54
CA ILE A 460 46.11 35.76 25.18
C ILE A 460 46.03 37.11 25.91
N ALA A 461 45.44 38.13 25.28
CA ALA A 461 45.34 39.47 25.85
C ALA A 461 44.28 39.61 26.96
N ARG A 462 43.30 38.69 27.02
CA ARG A 462 42.19 38.67 28.00
C ARG A 462 41.95 37.24 28.50
N PRO A 463 42.74 36.76 29.48
CA PRO A 463 42.61 35.39 30.01
C PRO A 463 41.24 35.06 30.61
N GLN A 464 40.47 36.07 30.98
CA GLN A 464 39.08 35.97 31.47
C GLN A 464 38.07 35.51 30.39
N VAL A 465 38.43 35.55 29.11
CA VAL A 465 37.59 35.04 28.02
C VAL A 465 37.82 33.53 27.87
N CYS A 466 36.85 32.74 28.32
CA CYS A 466 36.94 31.29 28.31
C CYS A 466 36.49 30.68 26.98
N ARG A 467 35.62 31.36 26.21
CA ARG A 467 35.14 30.90 24.90
C ARG A 467 34.86 32.09 23.99
N LEU A 468 35.40 32.06 22.77
CA LEU A 468 34.99 32.92 21.67
C LEU A 468 34.23 32.08 20.65
N VAL A 469 33.18 32.65 20.08
CA VAL A 469 32.42 32.06 19.00
C VAL A 469 32.17 33.15 17.97
N SER A 470 32.80 33.01 16.82
CA SER A 470 32.59 33.91 15.69
C SER A 470 31.52 33.36 14.73
N HIS A 471 30.88 34.28 14.01
CA HIS A 471 30.08 33.97 12.84
C HIS A 471 30.58 34.83 11.68
N ALA A 472 31.18 34.18 10.67
CA ALA A 472 31.69 34.86 9.50
C ALA A 472 30.59 35.02 8.45
N GLU A 473 30.33 36.27 8.05
CA GLU A 473 29.36 36.64 7.04
C GLU A 473 30.08 37.24 5.81
N PRO A 474 29.61 36.99 4.59
CA PRO A 474 30.19 37.62 3.40
C PRO A 474 29.96 39.14 3.43
N ALA A 475 31.00 39.92 3.16
CA ALA A 475 30.91 41.36 3.00
C ALA A 475 30.04 41.68 1.78
N VAL A 476 28.91 42.37 1.99
CA VAL A 476 28.04 42.81 0.91
C VAL A 476 28.79 43.85 0.07
N MET A 477 29.05 43.56 -1.21
CA MET A 477 29.56 44.56 -2.15
C MET A 477 28.52 45.70 -2.26
N GLY A 478 28.79 46.86 -1.64
CA GLY A 478 28.07 48.10 -1.91
C GLY A 478 27.49 48.90 -0.73
N ALA A 479 27.83 48.65 0.53
CA ALA A 479 27.48 49.59 1.61
C ALA A 479 28.64 50.58 1.84
N PRO A 480 28.42 51.92 1.80
CA PRO A 480 29.48 52.89 1.96
C PRO A 480 30.04 52.88 3.40
N SER A 481 31.35 53.08 3.46
CA SER A 481 32.20 53.26 4.65
C SER A 481 31.71 54.31 5.62
#